data_AF-A0A945QE74-F1
#
_entry.id   AF-A0A945QE74-F1
#
_cell.length_a   1.000
_cell.length_b   1.000
_cell.length_c   1.000
_cell.angle_alpha   90.00
_cell.angle_beta   90.00
_cell.angle_gamma   90.00
#
_symmetry.space_group_name_H-M   'P 1'
#
loop_
_entity.id
_entity.type
_entity.pdbx_description
1 polymer ?
#
loop_
_entity_poly.entity_id
_entity_poly.type
_entity_poly.pdbx_seq_one_letter_code
_entity_poly.pdbx_strand_id
1 'polypeptide(L)'
;GRNSDGVRGIKLAEGDEVVSMSIMHHVNMEQEQKVAYLKYAAAKRRGENPEKPSEIDAERLVALEEREEFILSITVNGYGKRTSSYEYRVTGRGGSGIINIETSDRNGEVIAAFPIYEKDQLMMVTDNGRLIRVPVHDVRVAGRNTQGVTLFKVGDEEHIVSVDRIQETDDEDDAMEGDVDEFDETSTDTSKSED
;
A
#
# COMPACT_ATOMS: atom_id res chain seq x y z
N GLY A 1 -16.49 2.41 28.90
CA GLY A 1 -15.52 3.19 29.70
C GLY A 1 -14.13 2.61 29.50
N ARG A 2 -13.05 3.31 29.91
CA ARG A 2 -11.66 2.86 29.71
C ARG A 2 -11.32 1.52 30.42
N ASN A 3 -12.17 1.09 31.35
CA ASN A 3 -12.04 -0.17 32.11
C ASN A 3 -12.90 -1.31 31.50
N SER A 4 -13.24 -1.24 30.22
CA SER A 4 -13.99 -2.29 29.53
C SER A 4 -13.03 -3.15 28.73
N ASP A 5 -13.25 -4.47 28.73
CA ASP A 5 -12.50 -5.44 27.90
C ASP A 5 -12.79 -5.31 26.40
N GLY A 6 -13.62 -4.34 26.01
CA GLY A 6 -14.07 -4.15 24.64
C GLY A 6 -15.08 -5.21 24.21
N VAL A 7 -15.23 -5.34 22.90
CA VAL A 7 -16.19 -6.24 22.27
C VAL A 7 -15.59 -6.82 21.00
N ARG A 8 -15.97 -8.03 20.58
CA ARG A 8 -15.32 -8.74 19.44
C ARG A 8 -15.39 -8.00 18.11
N GLY A 9 -14.24 -7.55 17.59
CA GLY A 9 -14.11 -6.84 16.31
C GLY A 9 -14.29 -7.73 15.09
N ILE A 10 -13.41 -8.73 14.96
CA ILE A 10 -13.33 -9.69 13.85
C ILE A 10 -13.14 -11.10 14.44
N LYS A 11 -13.54 -12.13 13.70
CA LYS A 11 -13.19 -13.53 13.99
C LYS A 11 -11.93 -13.90 13.20
N LEU A 12 -10.82 -14.09 13.91
CA LEU A 12 -9.54 -14.51 13.34
C LEU A 12 -9.48 -16.03 13.18
N ALA A 13 -8.71 -16.51 12.19
CA ALA A 13 -8.33 -17.91 12.13
C ALA A 13 -7.28 -18.22 13.20
N GLU A 14 -6.92 -19.49 13.35
CA GLU A 14 -5.86 -19.89 14.28
C GLU A 14 -4.50 -19.38 13.77
N GLY A 15 -3.74 -18.70 14.62
CA GLY A 15 -2.45 -18.09 14.28
C GLY A 15 -2.55 -16.67 13.72
N ASP A 16 -3.70 -16.27 13.18
CA ASP A 16 -3.90 -14.92 12.67
C ASP A 16 -3.96 -13.88 13.80
N GLU A 17 -3.45 -12.68 13.52
CA GLU A 17 -3.56 -11.52 14.39
C GLU A 17 -4.06 -10.27 13.65
N VAL A 18 -4.39 -9.22 14.41
CA VAL A 18 -4.75 -7.92 13.84
C VAL A 18 -3.47 -7.14 13.60
N VAL A 19 -3.13 -6.94 12.33
CA VAL A 19 -1.93 -6.17 11.91
C VAL A 19 -2.14 -4.67 12.08
N SER A 20 -3.33 -4.16 11.72
CA SER A 20 -3.61 -2.73 11.74
C SER A 20 -5.08 -2.42 11.93
N MET A 21 -5.37 -1.19 12.36
CA MET A 21 -6.71 -0.64 12.43
C MET A 21 -6.70 0.79 11.87
N SER A 22 -7.67 1.09 11.01
CA SER A 22 -7.83 2.42 10.42
C SER A 22 -9.31 2.76 10.30
N ILE A 23 -9.62 4.05 10.37
CA ILE A 23 -10.96 4.58 10.16
C ILE A 23 -10.99 5.19 8.76
N MET A 24 -11.96 4.79 7.95
CA MET A 24 -12.15 5.24 6.57
C MET A 24 -13.49 5.94 6.43
N HIS A 25 -13.60 6.83 5.45
CA HIS A 25 -14.86 7.49 5.14
C HIS A 25 -15.78 6.53 4.39
N HIS A 26 -17.00 6.38 4.91
CA HIS A 26 -18.01 5.56 4.26
C HIS A 26 -18.71 6.32 3.13
N VAL A 27 -18.84 5.65 1.98
CA VAL A 27 -19.67 6.09 0.87
C VAL A 27 -20.74 5.04 0.61
N ASN A 28 -22.01 5.46 0.64
CA ASN A 28 -23.11 4.60 0.27
C ASN A 28 -23.22 4.52 -1.26
N MET A 29 -23.18 3.30 -1.80
CA MET A 29 -23.14 3.04 -3.23
C MET A 29 -23.74 1.67 -3.51
N GLU A 30 -24.69 1.63 -4.44
CA GLU A 30 -25.28 0.38 -4.91
C GLU A 30 -24.25 -0.48 -5.65
N GLN A 31 -24.47 -1.79 -5.70
CA GLN A 31 -23.49 -2.72 -6.28
C GLN A 31 -23.18 -2.41 -7.75
N GLU A 32 -24.19 -2.04 -8.54
CA GLU A 32 -24.03 -1.67 -9.95
C GLU A 32 -23.18 -0.40 -10.12
N GLN A 33 -23.46 0.63 -9.32
CA GLN A 33 -22.69 1.88 -9.31
C GLN A 33 -21.24 1.64 -8.91
N LYS A 34 -21.00 0.79 -7.91
CA LYS A 34 -19.65 0.41 -7.49
C LYS A 34 -18.87 -0.27 -8.61
N VAL A 35 -19.47 -1.25 -9.28
CA VAL A 35 -18.82 -1.95 -10.40
C VAL A 35 -18.54 -0.99 -11.55
N ALA A 36 -19.51 -0.14 -11.87
CA ALA A 36 -19.40 0.87 -12.91
C ALA A 36 -18.27 1.87 -12.63
N TYR A 37 -18.22 2.43 -11.42
CA TYR A 37 -17.17 3.35 -10.97
C TYR A 37 -15.79 2.70 -11.03
N LEU A 38 -15.61 1.52 -10.43
CA LEU A 38 -14.31 0.84 -10.38
C LEU A 38 -13.77 0.52 -11.78
N LYS A 39 -14.64 0.11 -12.71
CA LYS A 39 -14.27 -0.12 -14.11
C LYS A 39 -13.84 1.17 -14.80
N TYR A 40 -14.62 2.24 -14.65
CA TYR A 40 -14.30 3.57 -15.17
C TYR A 40 -12.97 4.09 -14.61
N ALA A 41 -12.80 4.07 -13.29
CA ALA A 41 -11.60 4.56 -12.62
C ALA A 41 -10.36 3.73 -13.02
N ALA A 42 -10.48 2.41 -13.16
CA ALA A 42 -9.38 1.57 -13.63
C ALA A 42 -8.98 1.88 -15.08
N ALA A 43 -9.92 2.19 -15.97
CA ALA A 43 -9.62 2.60 -17.34
C ALA A 43 -8.92 3.97 -17.37
N LYS A 44 -9.44 4.96 -16.64
CA LYS A 44 -8.83 6.29 -16.50
C LYS A 44 -7.39 6.21 -16.01
N ARG A 45 -7.10 5.36 -15.00
CA ARG A 45 -5.74 5.12 -14.48
C ARG A 45 -4.78 4.46 -15.48
N ARG A 46 -5.29 3.77 -16.50
CA ARG A 46 -4.46 3.24 -17.62
C ARG A 46 -4.20 4.29 -18.71
N GLY A 47 -4.63 5.53 -18.51
CA GLY A 47 -4.53 6.59 -19.52
C GLY A 47 -5.59 6.50 -20.61
N GLU A 48 -6.63 5.68 -20.42
CA GLU A 48 -7.78 5.63 -21.31
C GLU A 48 -8.75 6.78 -21.01
N ASN A 49 -9.60 7.14 -21.97
CA ASN A 49 -10.68 8.11 -21.79
C ASN A 49 -12.06 7.41 -21.79
N PRO A 50 -12.41 6.70 -20.70
CA PRO A 50 -13.69 5.99 -20.64
C PRO A 50 -14.86 6.95 -20.62
N GLU A 51 -15.97 6.56 -21.24
CA GLU A 51 -17.22 7.31 -21.13
C GLU A 51 -17.75 7.28 -19.69
N LYS A 52 -18.46 8.35 -19.29
CA LYS A 52 -19.16 8.42 -18.01
C LYS A 52 -20.12 7.23 -17.87
N PRO A 53 -20.06 6.45 -16.79
CA PRO A 53 -21.00 5.34 -16.60
C PRO A 53 -22.46 5.80 -16.56
N SER A 54 -23.38 5.02 -17.12
CA SER A 54 -24.82 5.32 -17.12
C SER A 54 -25.44 5.30 -15.73
N GLU A 55 -24.86 4.51 -14.82
CA GLU A 55 -25.37 4.21 -13.47
C GLU A 55 -25.12 5.36 -12.49
N ILE A 56 -24.28 6.33 -12.88
CA ILE A 56 -23.79 7.41 -12.01
C ILE A 56 -23.98 8.74 -12.75
N ASP A 57 -24.68 9.69 -12.13
CA ASP A 57 -24.76 11.05 -12.66
C ASP A 57 -23.41 11.78 -12.56
N ALA A 58 -23.27 12.90 -13.27
CA ALA A 58 -21.98 13.60 -13.38
C ALA A 58 -21.51 14.18 -12.04
N GLU A 59 -22.42 14.74 -11.24
CA GLU A 59 -22.10 15.33 -9.94
C GLU A 59 -21.62 14.25 -8.96
N ARG A 60 -22.31 13.11 -8.93
CA ARG A 60 -21.95 11.96 -8.11
C ARG A 60 -20.62 11.36 -8.54
N LEU A 61 -20.33 11.29 -9.84
CA LEU A 61 -19.06 10.77 -10.33
C LEU A 61 -17.89 11.62 -9.82
N VAL A 62 -17.99 12.95 -9.94
CA VAL A 62 -16.97 13.87 -9.40
C VAL A 62 -16.80 13.68 -7.89
N ALA A 63 -17.91 13.62 -7.15
CA ALA A 63 -17.86 13.41 -5.71
C ALA A 63 -17.26 12.04 -5.29
N LEU A 64 -17.37 11.00 -6.13
CA LEU A 64 -16.72 9.71 -5.91
C LEU A 64 -15.22 9.79 -6.19
N GLU A 65 -14.81 10.46 -7.26
CA GLU A 65 -13.39 10.67 -7.57
C GLU A 65 -12.66 11.43 -6.46
N GLU A 66 -13.27 12.52 -5.95
CA GLU A 66 -12.68 13.35 -4.90
C GLU A 66 -12.60 12.66 -3.53
N ARG A 67 -13.48 11.69 -3.27
CA ARG A 67 -13.59 10.98 -1.97
C ARG A 67 -13.04 9.57 -2.02
N GLU A 68 -12.37 9.19 -3.10
CA GLU A 68 -11.78 7.87 -3.21
C GLU A 68 -10.53 7.80 -2.34
N GLU A 69 -10.59 6.97 -1.31
CA GLU A 69 -9.45 6.68 -0.45
C GLU A 69 -8.80 5.36 -0.89
N PHE A 70 -7.50 5.22 -0.63
CA PHE A 70 -6.78 4.00 -0.96
C PHE A 70 -6.14 3.40 0.28
N ILE A 71 -6.29 2.09 0.40
CA ILE A 71 -5.62 1.29 1.42
C ILE A 71 -4.38 0.67 0.77
N LEU A 72 -3.22 0.99 1.31
CA LEU A 72 -1.99 0.27 1.00
C LEU A 72 -1.99 -1.04 1.76
N SER A 73 -1.47 -2.11 1.16
CA SER A 73 -1.16 -3.35 1.86
C SER A 73 0.19 -3.87 1.40
N ILE A 74 1.03 -4.25 2.36
CA ILE A 74 2.39 -4.75 2.14
C ILE A 74 2.54 -6.08 2.87
N THR A 75 3.22 -7.02 2.24
CA THR A 75 3.58 -8.31 2.82
C THR A 75 5.08 -8.40 3.11
N VAL A 76 5.47 -9.31 4.01
CA VAL A 76 6.85 -9.44 4.53
C VAL A 76 7.90 -9.64 3.42
N ASN A 77 7.53 -10.24 2.29
CA ASN A 77 8.46 -10.48 1.17
C ASN A 77 8.52 -9.34 0.14
N GLY A 78 8.08 -8.12 0.50
CA GLY A 78 8.24 -6.94 -0.37
C GLY A 78 7.19 -6.80 -1.49
N TYR A 79 6.04 -7.47 -1.36
CA TYR A 79 4.91 -7.29 -2.28
C TYR A 79 3.88 -6.36 -1.68
N GLY A 80 3.25 -5.56 -2.53
CA GLY A 80 2.18 -4.69 -2.09
C GLY A 80 1.35 -4.10 -3.21
N LYS A 81 0.30 -3.39 -2.81
CA LYS A 81 -0.62 -2.69 -3.72
C LYS A 81 -1.44 -1.65 -2.97
N ARG A 82 -1.91 -0.66 -3.73
CA ARG A 82 -2.99 0.25 -3.32
C ARG A 82 -4.32 -0.35 -3.77
N THR A 83 -5.31 -0.34 -2.91
CA THR A 83 -6.67 -0.79 -3.26
C THR A 83 -7.68 0.28 -2.90
N SER A 84 -8.60 0.58 -3.83
CA SER A 84 -9.69 1.53 -3.59
C SER A 84 -10.53 1.10 -2.38
N SER A 85 -10.83 2.04 -1.47
CA SER A 85 -11.67 1.80 -0.30
C SER A 85 -13.08 1.34 -0.72
N TYR A 86 -13.54 1.72 -1.91
CA TYR A 86 -14.83 1.31 -2.46
C TYR A 86 -14.92 -0.19 -2.73
N GLU A 87 -13.80 -0.91 -2.86
CA GLU A 87 -13.83 -2.37 -3.00
C GLU A 87 -14.24 -3.09 -1.70
N TYR A 88 -14.08 -2.46 -0.55
CA TYR A 88 -14.39 -3.05 0.76
C TYR A 88 -15.85 -2.81 1.12
N ARG A 89 -16.66 -3.88 1.04
CA ARG A 89 -18.05 -3.81 1.51
C ARG A 89 -18.09 -3.71 3.03
N VAL A 90 -19.11 -3.04 3.56
CA VAL A 90 -19.38 -3.04 4.99
C VAL A 90 -19.67 -4.48 5.44
N THR A 91 -18.98 -4.92 6.49
CA THR A 91 -19.20 -6.21 7.14
C THR A 91 -19.57 -6.00 8.59
N GLY A 92 -20.45 -6.85 9.12
CA GLY A 92 -20.77 -6.84 10.55
C GLY A 92 -19.57 -7.23 11.41
N ARG A 93 -19.52 -6.68 12.62
CA ARG A 93 -18.55 -7.06 13.65
C ARG A 93 -18.66 -8.54 14.02
N GLY A 94 -17.53 -9.17 14.33
CA GLY A 94 -17.43 -10.58 14.70
C GLY A 94 -17.51 -11.57 13.54
N GLY A 95 -17.68 -11.09 12.30
CA GLY A 95 -17.51 -11.90 11.09
C GLY A 95 -16.02 -12.15 10.77
N SER A 96 -15.76 -13.00 9.78
CA SER A 96 -14.39 -13.34 9.32
C SER A 96 -13.77 -12.29 8.38
N GLY A 97 -14.45 -11.17 8.13
CA GLY A 97 -13.98 -10.16 7.18
C GLY A 97 -14.07 -10.60 5.71
N ILE A 98 -13.24 -9.98 4.88
CA ILE A 98 -13.14 -10.17 3.44
C ILE A 98 -11.67 -10.07 3.03
N ILE A 99 -11.25 -10.80 1.99
CA ILE A 99 -9.85 -10.82 1.53
C ILE A 99 -9.38 -9.40 1.19
N ASN A 100 -8.19 -9.03 1.67
CA ASN A 100 -7.54 -7.74 1.45
C ASN A 100 -6.42 -7.82 0.40
N ILE A 101 -5.57 -8.84 0.53
CA ILE A 101 -4.46 -9.20 -0.35
C ILE A 101 -4.27 -10.71 -0.23
N GLU A 102 -3.79 -11.37 -1.27
CA GLU A 102 -3.47 -12.79 -1.23
C GLU A 102 -2.10 -13.02 -0.59
N THR A 103 -2.07 -13.77 0.52
CA THR A 103 -0.86 -14.15 1.28
C THR A 103 -0.35 -15.51 0.81
N SER A 104 0.07 -15.60 -0.46
CA SER A 104 0.71 -16.79 -1.02
C SER A 104 2.10 -17.03 -0.41
N ASP A 105 2.68 -18.21 -0.61
CA ASP A 105 4.08 -18.51 -0.22
C ASP A 105 5.08 -17.47 -0.76
N ARG A 106 4.80 -16.90 -1.94
CA ARG A 106 5.60 -15.83 -2.54
C ARG A 106 5.50 -14.54 -1.72
N ASN A 107 4.30 -14.19 -1.26
CA ASN A 107 4.00 -12.93 -0.59
C ASN A 107 4.41 -12.95 0.89
N GLY A 108 4.15 -14.07 1.56
CA GLY A 108 4.16 -14.15 3.03
C GLY A 108 3.00 -13.39 3.66
N GLU A 109 3.09 -13.23 4.98
CA GLU A 109 2.09 -12.55 5.80
C GLU A 109 2.02 -11.04 5.54
N VAL A 110 0.90 -10.43 5.88
CA VAL A 110 0.73 -8.97 5.79
C VAL A 110 1.48 -8.31 6.95
N ILE A 111 2.39 -7.39 6.65
CA ILE A 111 3.13 -6.64 7.67
C ILE A 111 2.53 -5.25 7.92
N ALA A 112 1.84 -4.70 6.93
CA ALA A 112 1.21 -3.38 7.05
C ALA A 112 -0.01 -3.25 6.16
N ALA A 113 -1.04 -2.57 6.67
CA ALA A 113 -2.16 -2.09 5.87
C ALA A 113 -2.74 -0.79 6.46
N PHE A 114 -2.71 0.31 5.72
CA PHE A 114 -3.20 1.60 6.21
C PHE A 114 -3.59 2.53 5.05
N PRO A 115 -4.42 3.57 5.30
CA PRO A 115 -4.73 4.57 4.29
C PRO A 115 -3.51 5.39 3.90
N ILE A 116 -3.41 5.68 2.61
CA ILE A 116 -2.36 6.52 2.03
C ILE A 116 -2.96 7.62 1.15
N TYR A 117 -2.14 8.60 0.81
CA TYR A 117 -2.41 9.69 -0.12
C TYR A 117 -1.31 9.74 -1.18
N GLU A 118 -1.57 10.43 -2.29
CA GLU A 118 -0.71 10.37 -3.48
C GLU A 118 0.72 10.87 -3.25
N LYS A 119 0.87 11.89 -2.39
CA LYS A 119 2.17 12.47 -2.01
C LYS A 119 2.87 11.75 -0.86
N ASP A 120 2.22 10.76 -0.23
CA ASP A 120 2.89 10.02 0.84
C ASP A 120 4.10 9.25 0.31
N GLN A 121 5.02 8.94 1.21
CA GLN A 121 6.12 8.03 0.96
C GLN A 121 6.14 6.92 2.01
N LEU A 122 6.78 5.81 1.67
CA LEU A 122 6.91 4.65 2.53
C LEU A 122 8.36 4.50 2.95
N MET A 123 8.56 4.24 4.23
CA MET A 123 9.83 3.79 4.77
C MET A 123 9.69 2.35 5.21
N MET A 124 10.50 1.46 4.64
CA MET A 124 10.51 0.03 4.99
C MET A 124 11.89 -0.35 5.50
N VAL A 125 11.92 -1.19 6.53
CA VAL A 125 13.15 -1.71 7.13
C VAL A 125 13.10 -3.23 7.11
N THR A 126 14.20 -3.85 6.69
CA THR A 126 14.38 -5.31 6.73
C THR A 126 15.11 -5.75 7.98
N ASP A 127 15.04 -7.05 8.29
CA ASP A 127 15.79 -7.69 9.38
C ASP A 127 17.31 -7.57 9.21
N ASN A 128 17.80 -7.45 7.98
CA ASN A 128 19.21 -7.17 7.67
C ASN A 128 19.59 -5.68 7.74
N GLY A 129 18.66 -4.80 8.14
CA GLY A 129 18.90 -3.37 8.31
C GLY A 129 18.91 -2.58 7.00
N ARG A 130 18.37 -3.13 5.90
CA ARG A 130 18.20 -2.36 4.65
C ARG A 130 17.00 -1.43 4.80
N LEU A 131 17.24 -0.15 4.55
CA LEU A 131 16.23 0.91 4.58
C LEU A 131 15.83 1.28 3.16
N ILE A 132 14.53 1.24 2.90
CA ILE A 132 13.97 1.35 1.55
C ILE A 132 12.89 2.43 1.57
N ARG A 133 13.05 3.42 0.70
CA ARG A 133 12.08 4.51 0.52
C ARG A 133 11.34 4.33 -0.80
N VAL A 134 10.01 4.31 -0.76
CA VAL A 134 9.17 4.13 -1.97
C VAL A 134 8.09 5.21 -2.00
N PRO A 135 8.01 6.04 -3.06
CA PRO A 135 6.90 6.96 -3.26
C PRO A 135 5.58 6.19 -3.46
N VAL A 136 4.50 6.63 -2.80
CA VAL A 136 3.22 5.92 -2.88
C VAL A 136 2.62 5.94 -4.29
N HIS A 137 2.86 7.00 -5.06
CA HIS A 137 2.37 7.11 -6.44
C HIS A 137 2.91 6.02 -7.37
N ASP A 138 4.09 5.45 -7.09
CA ASP A 138 4.67 4.34 -7.85
C ASP A 138 4.02 2.98 -7.53
N VAL A 139 3.33 2.87 -6.40
CA VAL A 139 2.71 1.62 -5.97
C VAL A 139 1.48 1.33 -6.84
N ARG A 140 1.38 0.14 -7.43
CA ARG A 140 0.25 -0.19 -8.32
C ARG A 140 -1.10 -0.15 -7.58
N VAL A 141 -2.10 0.45 -8.21
CA VAL A 141 -3.51 0.28 -7.84
C VAL A 141 -4.04 -1.05 -8.41
N ALA A 142 -4.51 -1.94 -7.54
CA ALA A 142 -5.05 -3.24 -7.93
C ALA A 142 -6.17 -3.68 -6.99
N GLY A 143 -7.01 -4.62 -7.46
CA GLY A 143 -8.14 -5.11 -6.68
C GLY A 143 -7.75 -5.91 -5.44
N ARG A 144 -8.72 -6.12 -4.54
CA ARG A 144 -8.49 -6.75 -3.23
C ARG A 144 -7.96 -8.18 -3.34
N ASN A 145 -8.62 -9.03 -4.11
CA ASN A 145 -8.25 -10.44 -4.26
C ASN A 145 -7.14 -10.62 -5.32
N THR A 146 -6.00 -9.99 -5.08
CA THR A 146 -4.79 -10.10 -5.91
C THR A 146 -3.56 -10.18 -5.03
N GLN A 147 -2.45 -10.66 -5.58
CA GLN A 147 -1.17 -10.76 -4.87
C GLN A 147 -0.38 -9.44 -4.82
N GLY A 148 -0.83 -8.39 -5.52
CA GLY A 148 -0.07 -7.15 -5.67
C GLY A 148 1.14 -7.28 -6.60
N VAL A 149 2.06 -6.32 -6.50
CA VAL A 149 3.31 -6.25 -7.27
C VAL A 149 4.50 -6.14 -6.34
N THR A 150 5.69 -6.44 -6.85
CA THR A 150 6.94 -6.21 -6.12
C THR A 150 7.13 -4.72 -5.92
N LEU A 151 7.16 -4.27 -4.66
CA LEU A 151 7.61 -2.93 -4.29
C LEU A 151 9.13 -2.90 -4.21
N PHE A 152 9.69 -3.99 -3.68
CA PHE A 152 11.12 -4.17 -3.49
C PHE A 152 11.46 -5.66 -3.46
N LYS A 153 12.67 -6.01 -3.93
CA LYS A 153 13.18 -7.38 -3.84
C LYS A 153 13.97 -7.55 -2.56
N VAL A 154 13.39 -8.28 -1.62
CA VAL A 154 14.12 -8.81 -0.46
C VAL A 154 15.02 -9.98 -0.90
N GLY A 155 16.14 -10.21 -0.21
CA GLY A 155 16.95 -11.41 -0.40
C GLY A 155 16.21 -12.69 0.02
N ASP A 156 16.77 -13.86 -0.33
CA ASP A 156 16.10 -15.17 -0.16
C ASP A 156 15.71 -15.52 1.29
N GLU A 157 16.39 -14.94 2.28
CA GLU A 157 16.12 -15.12 3.72
C GLU A 157 15.87 -13.78 4.43
N GLU A 158 15.68 -12.71 3.67
CA GLU A 158 15.45 -11.37 4.20
C GLU A 158 13.96 -11.05 4.16
N HIS A 159 13.46 -10.38 5.19
CA HIS A 159 12.07 -9.95 5.23
C HIS A 159 11.92 -8.56 5.83
N ILE A 160 10.82 -7.90 5.43
CA ILE A 160 10.44 -6.60 5.98
C ILE A 160 9.94 -6.81 7.41
N VAL A 161 10.53 -6.08 8.34
CA VAL A 161 10.17 -6.11 9.77
C VAL A 161 9.43 -4.84 10.22
N SER A 162 9.52 -3.75 9.46
CA SER A 162 8.78 -2.52 9.73
C SER A 162 8.41 -1.78 8.46
N VAL A 163 7.26 -1.12 8.49
CA VAL A 163 6.75 -0.23 7.44
C VAL A 163 6.13 0.99 8.11
N ASP A 164 6.66 2.16 7.80
CA ASP A 164 6.12 3.45 8.24
C ASP A 164 5.72 4.30 7.04
N ARG A 165 4.67 5.09 7.26
CA ARG A 165 4.21 6.11 6.31
C ARG A 165 4.83 7.45 6.66
N ILE A 166 5.51 8.05 5.70
CA ILE A 166 5.99 9.43 5.77
C ILE A 166 4.97 10.30 5.02
N GLN A 167 4.39 11.25 5.73
CA GLN A 167 3.52 12.25 5.10
C GLN A 167 4.42 13.36 4.57
N GLU A 168 4.42 13.59 3.26
CA GLU A 168 4.98 14.83 2.74
C GLU A 168 4.10 15.97 3.23
N THR A 169 4.69 16.85 4.04
CA THR A 169 4.10 18.15 4.35
C THR A 169 4.59 19.14 3.31
N ASP A 170 3.74 20.09 2.89
CA ASP A 170 4.09 21.09 1.87
C ASP A 170 5.23 22.06 2.33
N ASP A 171 5.85 21.81 3.49
CA ASP A 171 6.93 22.60 4.11
C ASP A 171 8.35 22.01 3.87
N GLU A 172 8.50 20.84 3.24
CA GLU A 172 9.79 20.12 3.13
C GLU A 172 10.56 20.33 1.81
N ASP A 173 10.08 21.17 0.89
CA ASP A 173 10.75 21.44 -0.41
C ASP A 173 12.09 22.22 -0.27
N ASP A 174 12.44 22.74 0.91
CA ASP A 174 13.60 23.63 1.11
C ASP A 174 14.88 22.96 1.68
N ALA A 175 14.91 21.64 1.91
CA ALA A 175 16.05 21.04 2.61
C ALA A 175 16.40 19.60 2.19
N MET A 176 16.78 19.36 0.94
CA MET A 176 17.79 18.32 0.57
C MET A 176 18.31 18.51 -0.86
N GLU A 177 19.07 19.57 -1.11
CA GLU A 177 20.20 19.50 -2.05
C GLU A 177 21.46 19.36 -1.20
N GLY A 178 21.84 18.11 -0.92
CA GLY A 178 23.10 17.76 -0.27
C GLY A 178 23.79 16.71 -1.11
N ASP A 179 24.83 17.15 -1.82
CA ASP A 179 25.70 16.35 -2.67
C ASP A 179 26.02 14.96 -2.07
N VAL A 180 25.67 13.91 -2.79
CA VAL A 180 26.25 12.58 -2.57
C VAL A 180 27.62 12.57 -3.24
N ASP A 181 28.64 12.90 -2.45
CA ASP A 181 30.04 12.67 -2.81
C ASP A 181 30.24 11.18 -3.14
N GLU A 182 30.80 10.98 -4.33
CA GLU A 182 31.23 9.74 -4.94
C GLU A 182 32.30 9.06 -4.07
N PHE A 183 31.93 7.96 -3.38
CA PHE A 183 32.89 7.05 -2.77
C PHE A 183 33.46 6.12 -3.84
N ASP A 184 34.61 6.48 -4.42
CA ASP A 184 35.45 5.58 -5.21
C ASP A 184 36.38 4.78 -4.26
N GLU A 185 36.02 3.52 -4.03
CA GLU A 185 36.89 2.53 -3.40
C GLU A 185 37.90 2.00 -4.44
N THR A 186 39.14 2.48 -4.42
CA THR A 186 40.26 1.71 -5.02
C THR A 186 41.08 1.04 -3.92
N SER A 187 40.73 -0.22 -3.63
CA SER A 187 41.61 -1.15 -2.94
C SER A 187 42.56 -1.82 -3.94
N THR A 188 43.86 -1.57 -3.73
CA THR A 188 45.04 -2.45 -3.94
C THR A 188 45.00 -3.54 -5.03
N ASP A 189 46.01 -3.51 -5.92
CA ASP A 189 46.70 -4.75 -6.33
C ASP A 189 48.22 -4.57 -6.35
N THR A 190 48.91 -5.59 -5.84
CA THR A 190 50.36 -5.73 -5.74
C THR A 190 50.80 -6.78 -6.76
N SER A 191 51.72 -6.47 -7.69
CA SER A 191 52.90 -7.31 -7.99
C SER A 191 53.68 -6.89 -9.26
N LYS A 192 55.02 -6.90 -9.11
CA LYS A 192 56.10 -7.19 -10.11
C LYS A 192 56.22 -6.24 -11.34
N SER A 193 57.39 -5.88 -11.88
CA SER A 193 58.76 -6.41 -11.87
C SER A 193 59.69 -5.43 -12.66
N GLU A 194 61.01 -5.54 -12.45
CA GLU A 194 62.14 -5.06 -13.31
C GLU A 194 62.32 -3.53 -13.37
N ASP A 195 63.49 -2.93 -13.13
CA ASP A 195 64.92 -3.29 -13.28
C ASP A 195 65.73 -2.55 -12.19
#